data_AF-A0A3C2AIR0-F1
#
_entry.id   AF-A0A3C2AIR0-F1
#
_cell.length_a   1.000
_cell.length_b   1.000
_cell.length_c   1.000
_cell.angle_alpha   90.00
_cell.angle_beta   90.00
_cell.angle_gamma   90.00
#
_symmetry.space_group_name_H-M   'P 1'
#
loop_
_entity.id
_entity.type
_entity.pdbx_description
1 polymer ?
#
loop_
_entity_poly.entity_id
_entity_poly.type
_entity_poly.pdbx_seq_one_letter_code
_entity_poly.pdbx_strand_id
1 'polypeptide(L)'
;HKGYYPYPTVYDWVTGIGRDAEGKMIGFNCTDNQILDHEKNNENCLWHDGKLSVLPPIRVTRPDGYKGTWHVKDNYGKVELEFRPVIHTAVDVNLLILRSKYQGPYGFFNGFIKNRDGEKVEIKELFGMGEDFYLRA
;
A
#
# COMPACT_ATOMS: atom_id res chain seq x y z
N HIS A 1 0.61 -15.46 4.63
CA HIS A 1 1.81 -14.69 4.25
C HIS A 1 2.91 -15.02 5.26
N LYS A 2 4.08 -15.53 4.86
CA LYS A 2 5.22 -15.83 5.76
C LYS A 2 6.41 -14.94 5.33
N GLY A 3 6.41 -13.68 5.77
CA GLY A 3 7.57 -12.80 5.69
C GLY A 3 8.35 -12.87 7.01
N TYR A 4 9.68 -12.96 6.94
CA TYR A 4 10.53 -12.93 8.13
C TYR A 4 10.94 -11.48 8.40
N TYR A 5 10.08 -10.74 9.09
CA TYR A 5 10.38 -9.36 9.46
C TYR A 5 11.12 -9.30 10.81
N PRO A 6 12.02 -8.32 11.01
CA PRO A 6 12.63 -8.06 12.30
C PRO A 6 11.60 -7.85 13.42
N TYR A 7 12.05 -7.99 14.66
CA TYR A 7 11.25 -7.64 15.84
C TYR A 7 11.53 -6.19 16.27
N PRO A 8 10.49 -5.36 16.54
CA PRO A 8 9.08 -5.62 16.28
C PRO A 8 8.78 -5.58 14.77
N THR A 9 7.79 -6.36 14.34
CA THR A 9 7.35 -6.38 12.94
C THR A 9 6.47 -5.17 12.67
N VAL A 10 6.87 -4.38 11.68
CA VAL A 10 6.18 -3.16 11.25
C VAL A 10 6.10 -3.15 9.73
N TYR A 11 4.92 -2.92 9.19
CA TYR A 11 4.74 -2.65 7.76
C TYR A 11 3.50 -1.81 7.49
N ASP A 12 3.55 -1.06 6.40
CA ASP A 12 2.38 -0.55 5.71
C ASP A 12 2.16 -1.37 4.44
N TRP A 13 0.90 -1.63 4.10
CA TRP A 13 0.51 -2.27 2.86
C TRP A 13 -0.72 -1.59 2.28
N VAL A 14 -0.77 -1.44 0.97
CA VAL A 14 -1.93 -0.91 0.25
C VAL A 14 -2.20 -1.71 -1.01
N THR A 15 -3.47 -1.92 -1.31
CA THR A 15 -3.91 -2.61 -2.53
C THR A 15 -5.26 -2.09 -3.01
N GLY A 16 -5.49 -2.15 -4.31
CA GLY A 16 -6.75 -1.79 -4.93
C GLY A 16 -6.97 -2.56 -6.22
N ILE A 17 -8.23 -2.73 -6.62
CA ILE A 17 -8.63 -3.37 -7.89
C ILE A 17 -9.90 -2.72 -8.43
N GLY A 18 -9.97 -2.56 -9.73
CA GLY A 18 -11.14 -1.97 -10.40
C GLY A 18 -10.85 -1.72 -11.88
N ARG A 19 -11.35 -0.60 -12.39
CA ARG A 19 -11.21 -0.21 -13.80
C ARG A 19 -10.85 1.27 -13.93
N ASP A 20 -10.09 1.62 -14.95
CA ASP A 20 -9.86 3.03 -15.33
C ASP A 20 -11.06 3.63 -16.08
N ALA A 21 -10.91 4.90 -16.47
CA ALA A 21 -11.92 5.63 -17.23
C ALA A 21 -12.19 5.04 -18.63
N GLU A 22 -11.26 4.26 -19.18
CA GLU A 22 -11.41 3.55 -20.46
C GLU A 22 -12.00 2.14 -20.26
N GLY A 23 -12.27 1.75 -19.02
CA GLY A 23 -12.80 0.44 -18.66
C GLY A 23 -11.76 -0.67 -18.58
N LYS A 24 -10.46 -0.37 -18.73
CA LYS A 24 -9.39 -1.37 -18.59
C LYS A 24 -9.23 -1.76 -17.13
N MET A 25 -8.91 -3.03 -16.88
CA MET A 25 -8.69 -3.52 -15.52
C MET A 25 -7.43 -2.89 -14.92
N ILE A 26 -7.54 -2.40 -13.69
CA ILE A 26 -6.41 -1.98 -12.87
C ILE A 26 -6.40 -2.80 -11.59
N GLY A 27 -5.21 -3.23 -11.16
CA GLY A 27 -4.94 -3.60 -9.78
C GLY A 27 -3.54 -3.18 -9.37
N PHE A 28 -3.28 -2.99 -8.09
CA PHE A 28 -1.92 -2.77 -7.59
C PHE A 28 -1.72 -3.38 -6.21
N ASN A 29 -0.45 -3.64 -5.89
CA ASN A 29 0.01 -4.09 -4.58
C ASN A 29 1.25 -3.28 -4.21
N CYS A 30 1.26 -2.64 -3.05
CA CYS A 30 2.42 -1.87 -2.59
C CYS A 30 2.65 -2.09 -1.09
N THR A 31 3.90 -2.32 -0.71
CA THR A 31 4.37 -2.54 0.66
C THR A 31 5.48 -1.55 1.01
N ASP A 32 5.41 -1.00 2.22
CA ASP A 32 6.51 -0.31 2.92
C ASP A 32 6.82 -1.12 4.18
N ASN A 33 7.76 -2.05 4.07
CA ASN A 33 8.02 -3.09 5.07
C ASN A 33 9.50 -3.14 5.45
N GLN A 34 9.90 -4.03 6.36
CA GLN A 34 11.27 -4.09 6.89
C GLN A 34 12.20 -5.06 6.12
N ILE A 35 12.05 -5.15 4.80
CA ILE A 35 12.95 -6.03 4.01
C ILE A 35 14.37 -5.42 3.93
N LEU A 36 15.40 -6.26 3.80
CA LEU A 36 16.79 -5.79 3.88
C LEU A 36 17.25 -4.97 2.66
N ASP A 37 16.82 -5.37 1.46
CA ASP A 37 17.17 -4.70 0.20
C ASP A 37 15.89 -4.38 -0.56
N HIS A 38 15.34 -3.20 -0.28
CA HIS A 38 14.08 -2.71 -0.83
C HIS A 38 14.12 -2.65 -2.35
N GLU A 39 15.23 -2.20 -2.94
CA GLU A 39 15.36 -2.05 -4.38
C GLU A 39 15.23 -3.38 -5.13
N LYS A 40 15.66 -4.48 -4.51
CA LYS A 40 15.62 -5.80 -5.14
C LYS A 40 14.42 -6.65 -4.77
N ASN A 41 13.92 -6.56 -3.54
CA ASN A 41 13.00 -7.56 -2.99
C ASN A 41 11.63 -7.00 -2.59
N ASN A 42 11.31 -5.74 -2.90
CA ASN A 42 9.98 -5.23 -2.62
C ASN A 42 8.91 -5.96 -3.45
N GLU A 43 7.66 -5.92 -2.99
CA GLU A 43 6.55 -6.65 -3.59
C GLU A 43 5.66 -5.74 -4.45
N ASN A 44 6.18 -4.56 -4.83
CA ASN A 44 5.37 -3.50 -5.41
C ASN A 44 5.12 -3.77 -6.88
N CYS A 45 3.85 -3.74 -7.29
CA CYS A 45 3.48 -3.93 -8.68
C CYS A 45 2.13 -3.30 -9.05
N LEU A 46 2.00 -3.04 -10.35
CA LEU A 46 0.79 -2.62 -11.04
C LEU A 46 0.40 -3.70 -12.05
N TRP A 47 -0.85 -4.14 -11.99
CA TRP A 47 -1.53 -4.85 -13.07
C TRP A 47 -2.41 -3.84 -13.83
N HIS A 48 -2.16 -3.67 -15.12
CA HIS A 48 -2.99 -2.83 -15.99
C HIS A 48 -3.27 -3.56 -17.29
N ASP A 49 -4.54 -3.83 -17.55
CA ASP A 49 -5.04 -4.51 -18.75
C ASP A 49 -4.28 -5.80 -19.10
N GLY A 50 -4.07 -6.66 -18.10
CA GLY A 50 -3.35 -7.93 -18.25
C GLY A 50 -1.82 -7.81 -18.28
N LYS A 51 -1.26 -6.60 -18.21
CA LYS A 51 0.19 -6.37 -18.12
C LYS A 51 0.62 -6.09 -16.68
N LEU A 52 1.66 -6.79 -16.24
CA LEU A 52 2.32 -6.54 -14.95
C LEU A 52 3.42 -5.47 -15.11
N SER A 53 3.56 -4.55 -14.18
CA SER A 53 4.71 -3.65 -14.07
C SER A 53 5.25 -3.73 -12.64
N VAL A 54 6.53 -4.08 -12.49
CA VAL A 54 7.21 -4.02 -11.19
C VAL A 54 7.49 -2.56 -10.85
N LEU A 55 7.29 -2.19 -9.59
CA LEU A 55 7.39 -0.83 -9.11
C LEU A 55 8.61 -0.69 -8.18
N PRO A 56 9.17 0.51 -8.04
CA PRO A 56 10.22 0.76 -7.07
C PRO A 56 9.69 0.68 -5.63
N PRO A 57 10.59 0.71 -4.63
CA PRO A 57 10.21 0.89 -3.24
C PRO A 57 9.36 2.14 -3.05
N ILE A 58 8.32 2.03 -2.22
CA ILE A 58 7.48 3.16 -1.83
C ILE A 58 7.65 3.46 -0.35
N ARG A 59 7.24 4.65 0.05
CA ARG A 59 7.05 5.07 1.43
C ARG A 59 5.58 5.41 1.65
N VAL A 60 5.03 4.97 2.77
CA VAL A 60 3.70 5.38 3.24
C VAL A 60 3.86 6.42 4.35
N THR A 61 3.21 7.58 4.20
CA THR A 61 3.20 8.64 5.21
C THR A 61 1.78 9.08 5.54
N ARG A 62 1.54 9.40 6.81
CA ARG A 62 0.20 9.62 7.36
C ARG A 62 0.24 10.79 8.36
N PRO A 63 0.39 12.05 7.89
CA PRO A 63 0.63 13.20 8.77
C PRO A 63 -0.51 13.40 9.80
N ASP A 64 -1.74 13.07 9.41
CA ASP A 64 -2.93 13.17 10.26
C ASP A 64 -3.29 11.84 10.96
N GLY A 65 -2.34 10.89 11.01
CA GLY A 65 -2.51 9.57 11.62
C GLY A 65 -3.30 8.58 10.76
N TYR A 66 -3.58 7.39 11.31
CA TYR A 66 -4.14 6.25 10.55
C TYR A 66 -5.56 6.47 10.03
N LYS A 67 -6.32 7.43 10.58
CA LYS A 67 -7.64 7.83 10.06
C LYS A 67 -7.57 8.91 8.98
N GLY A 68 -6.45 9.61 8.89
CA GLY A 68 -6.22 10.64 7.88
C GLY A 68 -5.86 10.07 6.53
N THR A 69 -5.55 10.95 5.58
CA THR A 69 -5.07 10.56 4.25
C THR A 69 -3.68 9.94 4.35
N TRP A 70 -3.48 8.83 3.64
CA TRP A 70 -2.16 8.21 3.52
C TRP A 70 -1.56 8.60 2.18
N HIS A 71 -0.32 9.08 2.17
CA HIS A 71 0.42 9.36 0.95
C HIS A 71 1.38 8.21 0.69
N VAL A 72 1.28 7.62 -0.50
CA VAL A 72 2.11 6.50 -0.95
C VAL A 72 2.92 6.98 -2.15
N LYS A 73 4.23 7.11 -1.96
CA LYS A 73 5.14 7.69 -2.96
C LYS A 73 6.44 6.92 -3.06
N ASP A 74 7.06 6.89 -4.24
CA ASP A 74 8.43 6.44 -4.43
C ASP A 74 9.40 7.61 -4.66
N ASN A 75 10.70 7.32 -4.65
CA ASN A 75 11.75 8.33 -4.87
C ASN A 75 12.08 8.57 -6.37
N TYR A 76 11.43 7.84 -7.29
CA TYR A 76 11.66 7.90 -8.73
C TYR A 76 10.47 8.52 -9.50
N GLY A 77 9.42 8.96 -8.79
CA GLY A 77 8.23 9.58 -9.37
C GLY A 77 7.44 8.64 -10.27
N LYS A 78 7.42 7.34 -9.93
CA LYS A 78 6.63 6.29 -10.60
C LYS A 78 5.32 5.99 -9.90
N VAL A 79 5.18 6.31 -8.63
CA VAL A 79 4.03 6.05 -7.77
C VAL A 79 3.74 7.34 -7.00
N GLU A 80 2.54 7.86 -7.17
CA GLU A 80 2.03 9.01 -6.42
C GLU A 80 0.55 8.72 -6.14
N LEU A 81 0.25 8.21 -4.95
CA LEU A 81 -1.12 7.88 -4.55
C LEU A 81 -1.49 8.56 -3.23
N GLU A 82 -2.75 8.94 -3.14
CA GLU A 82 -3.43 9.32 -1.92
C GLU A 82 -4.51 8.30 -1.61
N PHE A 83 -4.45 7.71 -0.43
CA PHE A 83 -5.48 6.82 0.08
C PHE A 83 -6.32 7.55 1.12
N ARG A 84 -7.63 7.58 0.90
CA ARG A 84 -8.61 8.15 1.83
C ARG A 84 -9.40 7.02 2.49
N PRO A 85 -9.11 6.67 3.75
CA PRO A 85 -9.92 5.73 4.52
C PRO A 85 -11.39 6.16 4.60
N VAL A 86 -12.32 5.22 4.44
CA VAL A 86 -13.77 5.45 4.62
C VAL A 86 -14.43 4.44 5.55
N ILE A 87 -13.90 3.21 5.64
CA ILE A 87 -14.35 2.18 6.56
C ILE A 87 -13.15 1.80 7.42
N HIS A 88 -13.26 1.94 8.73
CA HIS A 88 -12.17 1.58 9.65
C HIS A 88 -12.43 0.21 10.26
N THR A 89 -11.49 -0.72 10.07
CA THR A 89 -11.42 -1.94 10.88
C THR A 89 -10.15 -1.88 11.72
N ALA A 90 -10.27 -2.14 13.01
CA ALA A 90 -9.17 -2.07 13.95
C ALA A 90 -9.23 -3.28 14.88
N VAL A 91 -8.07 -3.91 15.11
CA VAL A 91 -7.89 -4.95 16.12
C VAL A 91 -6.72 -4.53 17.00
N ASP A 92 -7.00 -4.22 18.27
CA ASP A 92 -6.00 -3.91 19.28
C ASP A 92 -6.02 -5.01 20.34
N VAL A 93 -4.91 -5.76 20.45
CA VAL A 93 -4.73 -6.81 21.45
C VAL A 93 -3.51 -6.47 22.28
N ASN A 94 -3.72 -6.26 23.58
CA ASN A 94 -2.68 -5.97 24.57
C ASN A 94 -2.74 -6.99 25.71
N LEU A 95 -1.89 -8.01 25.63
CA LEU A 95 -1.79 -9.11 26.61
C LEU A 95 -0.40 -9.07 27.26
N LEU A 96 -0.15 -8.06 28.10
CA LEU A 96 1.05 -7.79 28.94
C LEU A 96 2.44 -7.90 28.28
N ILE A 97 2.76 -9.03 27.64
CA ILE A 97 3.99 -9.35 26.91
C ILE A 97 3.77 -9.23 25.39
N LEU A 98 2.53 -9.43 24.92
CA LEU A 98 2.13 -9.37 23.52
C LEU A 98 1.37 -8.07 23.21
N ARG A 99 1.84 -7.32 22.21
CA ARG A 99 1.14 -6.14 21.69
C ARG A 99 0.98 -6.25 20.18
N SER A 100 -0.25 -6.32 19.72
CA SER A 100 -0.60 -6.23 18.30
C SER A 100 -1.51 -5.04 18.08
N LYS A 101 -1.11 -4.16 17.16
CA LYS A 101 -1.95 -3.08 16.65
C LYS A 101 -2.12 -3.29 15.16
N TYR A 102 -3.37 -3.48 14.75
CA TYR A 102 -3.75 -3.60 13.36
C TYR A 102 -4.81 -2.57 13.03
N GLN A 103 -4.56 -1.80 11.98
CA GLN A 103 -5.56 -0.95 11.34
C GLN A 103 -5.66 -1.39 9.88
N GLY A 104 -6.82 -1.92 9.48
CA GLY A 104 -7.10 -2.36 8.11
C GLY A 104 -8.24 -1.56 7.47
N PRO A 105 -8.10 -0.24 7.27
CA PRO A 105 -9.16 0.53 6.65
C PRO A 105 -9.38 0.17 5.17
N TYR A 106 -10.63 0.23 4.74
CA TYR A 106 -10.99 0.30 3.33
C TYR A 106 -11.27 1.75 2.94
N GLY A 107 -11.04 2.10 1.68
CA GLY A 107 -11.07 3.48 1.23
C GLY A 107 -10.91 3.63 -0.27
N PHE A 108 -10.66 4.86 -0.70
CA PHE A 108 -10.47 5.21 -2.11
C PHE A 108 -9.07 5.73 -2.36
N PHE A 109 -8.48 5.29 -3.47
CA PHE A 109 -7.21 5.77 -3.98
C PHE A 109 -7.43 6.78 -5.10
N ASN A 110 -6.62 7.83 -5.08
CA ASN A 110 -6.48 8.80 -6.17
C ASN A 110 -4.99 9.07 -6.45
N GLY A 111 -4.63 9.37 -7.69
CA GLY A 111 -3.26 9.68 -8.10
C GLY A 111 -2.88 8.94 -9.39
N PHE A 112 -1.63 8.51 -9.51
CA PHE A 112 -1.17 7.75 -10.67
C PHE A 112 -0.08 6.73 -10.32
N ILE A 113 0.05 5.73 -11.19
CA ILE A 113 1.19 4.82 -11.22
C ILE A 113 1.73 4.78 -12.66
N LYS A 114 3.04 4.93 -12.85
CA LYS A 114 3.68 4.75 -14.15
C LYS A 114 3.91 3.27 -14.40
N ASN A 115 3.43 2.78 -15.54
CA ASN A 115 3.70 1.40 -15.97
C ASN A 115 5.17 1.24 -16.42
N ARG A 116 5.55 0.02 -16.79
CA ARG A 116 6.91 -0.32 -17.25
C ARG A 116 7.39 0.53 -18.45
N ASP A 117 6.47 1.02 -19.27
CA ASP A 117 6.75 1.83 -20.46
C ASP A 117 6.85 3.33 -20.12
N GLY A 118 6.61 3.70 -18.85
CA GLY A 118 6.64 5.07 -18.36
C GLY A 118 5.32 5.84 -18.54
N GLU A 119 4.29 5.21 -19.11
CA GLU A 119 2.96 5.78 -19.25
C GLU A 119 2.27 5.88 -17.88
N LYS A 120 1.60 7.01 -17.64
CA LYS A 120 0.82 7.23 -16.43
C LYS A 120 -0.53 6.52 -16.51
N VAL A 121 -0.73 5.56 -15.62
CA VAL A 121 -2.04 4.96 -15.34
C VAL A 121 -2.69 5.77 -14.23
N GLU A 122 -3.69 6.57 -14.59
CA GLU A 122 -4.47 7.38 -13.66
C GLU A 122 -5.33 6.48 -12.75
N ILE A 123 -5.25 6.75 -11.45
CA ILE A 123 -6.05 6.09 -10.41
C ILE A 123 -7.03 7.13 -9.89
N LYS A 124 -8.34 6.89 -10.06
CA LYS A 124 -9.39 7.83 -9.65
C LYS A 124 -10.52 7.10 -8.97
N GLU A 125 -10.79 7.48 -7.72
CA GLU A 125 -11.81 6.87 -6.85
C GLU A 125 -11.76 5.33 -6.90
N LEU A 126 -10.55 4.76 -6.93
CA LEU A 126 -10.37 3.31 -6.97
C LEU A 126 -10.53 2.75 -5.57
N PHE A 127 -11.52 1.90 -5.35
CA PHE A 127 -11.73 1.28 -4.05
C PHE A 127 -10.64 0.26 -3.72
N GLY A 128 -10.20 0.25 -2.47
CA GLY A 128 -9.18 -0.67 -2.00
C GLY A 128 -8.99 -0.66 -0.49
N MET A 129 -7.85 -1.18 -0.05
CA MET A 129 -7.51 -1.41 1.34
C MET A 129 -6.12 -0.86 1.66
N GLY A 130 -5.97 -0.35 2.88
CA GLY A 130 -4.68 -0.10 3.51
C GLY A 130 -4.54 -0.92 4.79
N GLU A 131 -3.31 -1.26 5.15
CA GLU A 131 -2.94 -1.90 6.41
C GLU A 131 -1.79 -1.13 7.05
N ASP A 132 -1.95 -0.80 8.34
CA ASP A 132 -0.90 -0.34 9.25
C ASP A 132 -0.76 -1.41 10.33
N PHE A 133 0.34 -2.18 10.25
CA PHE A 133 0.57 -3.33 11.10
C PHE A 133 1.77 -3.11 12.01
N TYR A 134 1.54 -3.35 13.30
CA TYR A 134 2.57 -3.42 14.32
C TYR A 134 2.37 -4.67 15.16
N LEU A 135 3.40 -5.51 15.24
CA LEU A 135 3.43 -6.70 16.09
C LEU A 135 4.70 -6.75 16.93
N ARG A 136 4.49 -6.87 18.24
CA ARG A 136 5.50 -7.16 19.24
C ARG A 136 5.11 -8.46 19.93
N ALA A 137 5.73 -9.57 19.54
CA ALA A 137 5.52 -10.93 20.04
C ALA A 137 6.83 -11.68 20.26
#